data_AF-A0A523BBA0-F1
#
_entry.id   AF-A0A523BBA0-F1
#
_cell.length_a   1.000
_cell.length_b   1.000
_cell.length_c   1.000
_cell.angle_alpha   90.00
_cell.angle_beta   90.00
_cell.angle_gamma   90.00
#
_symmetry.space_group_name_H-M   'P 1'
#
loop_
_entity.id
_entity.type
_entity.pdbx_description
1 polymer ?
#
loop_
_entity_poly.entity_id
_entity_poly.type
_entity_poly.pdbx_seq_one_letter_code
_entity_poly.pdbx_strand_id
1 'polypeptide(L)' 'MNSIWEVIDRAETGPYMEERDFDLKVVAKKCRELVKEYEIRFDPNEIVTTDDSMADDVYEA' A
#
# COMPACT_ATOMS: atom_id res chain seq x y z
N MET A 1 -1.35 -19.43 6.88
CA MET A 1 0.05 -19.09 6.56
C MET A 1 0.29 -19.60 5.17
N ASN A 2 0.54 -18.70 4.21
CA ASN A 2 0.80 -19.12 2.83
C ASN A 2 2.17 -19.80 2.79
N SER A 3 2.25 -20.95 2.12
CA SER A 3 3.52 -21.67 1.98
C SER A 3 4.36 -21.04 0.86
N ILE A 4 5.68 -21.25 0.88
CA ILE A 4 6.54 -20.78 -0.22
C ILE A 4 6.10 -21.36 -1.57
N TRP A 5 5.57 -22.58 -1.59
CA TRP A 5 5.07 -23.23 -2.81
C TRP A 5 3.87 -22.51 -3.41
N GLU A 6 2.97 -22.01 -2.57
CA GLU A 6 1.82 -21.22 -2.99
C GLU A 6 2.23 -19.87 -3.59
N VAL A 7 3.29 -19.26 -3.05
CA VAL A 7 3.85 -18.01 -3.60
C VAL A 7 4.44 -18.25 -4.99
N ILE A 8 5.20 -19.34 -5.16
CA ILE A 8 5.79 -19.71 -6.46
C ILE A 8 4.70 -19.98 -7.49
N ASP A 9 3.69 -20.80 -7.15
CA ASP A 9 2.57 -21.11 -8.06
C ASP A 9 1.85 -19.84 -8.54
N ARG A 10 1.60 -18.87 -7.64
CA ARG A 10 1.01 -17.57 -8.00
C ARG A 10 1.93 -16.68 -8.83
N ALA A 11 3.24 -16.73 -8.60
CA ALA A 11 4.20 -15.97 -9.37
C ALA A 11 4.32 -16.51 -10.81
N GLU A 12 4.24 -17.82 -11.00
CA GLU A 12 4.32 -18.47 -12.32
C GLU A 12 3.00 -18.38 -13.12
N THR A 13 1.86 -18.39 -12.43
CA THR A 13 0.52 -18.42 -13.08
C THR A 13 -0.21 -17.07 -13.06
N GLY A 14 0.34 -16.07 -12.36
CA GLY A 14 -0.24 -14.75 -12.21
C GLY A 14 -0.25 -13.93 -13.51
N PRO A 15 -1.00 -12.82 -13.54
CA PRO A 15 -1.02 -11.93 -14.69
C PRO A 15 0.36 -11.29 -14.91
N TYR A 16 0.83 -11.32 -16.16
CA TYR A 16 2.04 -10.60 -16.55
C TYR A 16 1.85 -9.09 -16.48
N MET A 17 2.87 -8.38 -15.97
CA MET A 17 2.95 -6.93 -15.97
C MET A 17 4.42 -6.49 -16.00
N GLU A 18 4.72 -5.41 -16.74
CA GLU A 18 6.02 -4.74 -16.68
C GLU A 18 6.21 -4.08 -15.31
N GLU A 19 7.43 -4.14 -14.76
CA GLU A 19 7.77 -3.56 -13.45
C GLU A 19 7.33 -2.09 -13.34
N ARG A 20 7.68 -1.27 -14.34
CA ARG A 20 7.31 0.16 -14.38
C ARG A 20 5.81 0.39 -14.36
N ASP A 21 5.04 -0.50 -14.99
CA ASP A 21 3.58 -0.41 -14.98
C ASP A 21 3.02 -0.80 -13.62
N PHE A 22 3.60 -1.80 -12.96
CA PHE A 22 3.24 -2.18 -11.60
C PHE A 22 3.47 -1.01 -10.62
N ASP A 23 4.66 -0.40 -10.66
CA ASP A 23 5.01 0.73 -9.80
C ASP A 23 4.04 1.90 -9.94
N LEU A 24 3.71 2.29 -11.18
CA LEU A 24 2.94 3.50 -11.43
C LEU A 24 1.42 3.27 -11.37
N LYS A 25 0.95 2.16 -11.94
CA LYS A 25 -0.49 1.90 -12.14
C LYS A 25 -1.11 1.08 -11.02
N VAL A 26 -0.30 0.29 -10.30
CA VAL A 26 -0.77 -0.48 -9.14
C VAL A 26 -0.37 0.23 -7.86
N VAL A 27 0.94 0.30 -7.56
CA VAL A 27 1.43 0.78 -6.26
C VAL A 27 1.12 2.27 -6.07
N ALA A 28 1.68 3.15 -6.90
CA ALA A 28 1.52 4.59 -6.72
C ALA A 28 0.06 5.05 -6.88
N LYS A 29 -0.73 4.37 -7.71
CA LYS A 29 -2.16 4.64 -7.85
C LYS A 29 -2.92 4.25 -6.57
N LYS A 30 -2.73 3.03 -6.07
CA LYS A 30 -3.43 2.54 -4.87
C LYS A 30 -3.06 3.36 -3.64
N CYS A 31 -1.78 3.71 -3.46
CA CYS A 31 -1.38 4.62 -2.37
C CYS A 31 -2.10 5.97 -2.45
N ARG A 32 -2.23 6.57 -3.64
CA ARG A 32 -2.97 7.84 -3.82
C ARG A 32 -4.46 7.70 -3.53
N GLU A 33 -5.06 6.56 -3.86
CA GLU A 33 -6.47 6.27 -3.54
C GLU A 33 -6.65 6.18 -2.02
N LEU A 34 -5.82 5.39 -1.35
CA LEU A 34 -5.90 5.15 0.10
C LEU A 34 -5.64 6.41 0.93
N VAL A 35 -4.59 7.18 0.59
CA VAL A 35 -4.30 8.47 1.25
C VAL A 35 -5.50 9.41 1.17
N LYS A 36 -6.26 9.37 0.07
CA LYS A 36 -7.48 10.18 -0.08
C LYS A 36 -8.66 9.60 0.69
N GLU A 37 -8.82 8.28 0.66
CA GLU A 37 -9.93 7.56 1.31
C GLU A 37 -9.90 7.69 2.83
N TYR A 38 -8.70 7.56 3.42
CA TYR A 38 -8.45 7.64 4.86
C TYR A 38 -8.02 9.05 5.32
N GLU A 39 -8.07 10.03 4.41
CA GLU A 39 -7.69 11.43 4.68
C GLU A 39 -6.31 11.63 5.36
N ILE A 40 -5.36 10.73 5.10
CA ILE A 40 -4.03 10.74 5.72
C ILE A 40 -3.27 12.01 5.31
N ARG A 41 -2.82 12.79 6.30
CA ARG A 41 -2.09 14.04 6.08
C ARG A 41 -0.81 14.08 6.90
N PHE A 42 0.27 14.45 6.24
CA PHE A 42 1.55 14.72 6.89
C PHE A 42 1.59 16.16 7.40
N ASP A 43 1.87 16.34 8.69
CA ASP A 43 2.16 17.66 9.29
C ASP A 43 3.67 17.81 9.52
N PRO A 44 4.35 18.74 8.82
CA PRO A 44 5.78 18.95 9.02
C PRO A 44 6.13 19.53 10.41
N ASN A 45 5.17 20.08 11.15
CA ASN A 45 5.39 20.58 12.52
C ASN A 45 5.26 19.46 13.56
N GLU A 46 4.65 18.34 13.18
CA GLU A 46 4.44 17.16 14.01
C GLU A 46 4.89 15.90 13.24
N ILE A 47 6.20 15.68 13.19
CA ILE A 47 6.82 14.61 12.41
C ILE A 47 6.37 13.22 12.88
N VAL A 48 6.13 13.06 14.18
CA VAL A 48 5.57 11.85 14.79
C VAL A 48 4.21 12.23 15.30
N THR A 49 3.16 11.71 14.67
CA THR A 49 1.78 12.02 15.07
C THR A 49 1.48 11.52 16.48
N THR A 50 0.74 12.34 17.22
CA THR A 50 0.07 11.97 18.48
C THR A 50 -1.43 11.73 18.31
N ASP A 51 -1.92 11.79 17.06
CA ASP A 51 -3.29 11.45 16.69
C ASP A 51 -3.41 9.94 16.48
N ASP A 52 -3.89 9.24 17.51
CA ASP A 52 -4.11 7.79 17.48
C ASP A 52 -5.06 7.38 16.35
N SER A 53 -6.04 8.22 16.00
CA SER A 53 -6.98 7.90 14.92
C SER A 53 -6.30 7.90 13.55
N MET A 54 -5.39 8.86 13.31
CA MET A 54 -4.59 8.88 12.09
C MET A 54 -3.62 7.69 12.03
N ALA A 55 -3.06 7.28 13.17
CA ALA A 55 -2.20 6.10 13.24
C ALA A 55 -2.97 4.81 12.87
N ASP A 56 -4.18 4.64 13.40
CA ASP A 56 -5.08 3.54 13.04
C ASP A 56 -5.48 3.60 11.57
N ASP A 57 -5.80 4.79 11.05
CA ASP A 57 -6.16 4.99 9.63
C ASP A 57 -5.01 4.61 8.68
N VAL A 58 -3.75 4.93 9.04
CA VAL A 58 -2.57 4.49 8.26
C VAL A 58 -2.38 2.98 8.31
N TYR A 59 -2.72 2.32 9.43
CA TYR A 59 -2.60 0.88 9.57
C TYR A 59 -3.66 0.12 8.77
N GLU A 60 -4.89 0.62 8.74
CA GLU A 60 -6.01 0.01 8.03
C GLU A 60 -5.99 0.25 6.51
N ALA A 61 -5.26 1.27 6.06
CA ALA A 61 -5.09 1.63 4.64
C ALA A 61 -4.15 0.68 3.88
#